data_AF-A0A9E3XZT5-F1
#
_entry.id   AF-A0A9E3XZT5-F1
#
_cell.length_a   1.000
_cell.length_b   1.000
_cell.length_c   1.000
_cell.angle_alpha   90.00
_cell.angle_beta   90.00
_cell.angle_gamma   90.00
#
_symmetry.space_group_name_H-M   'P 1'
#
loop_
_entity.id
_entity.type
_entity.pdbx_description
1 polymer ?
#
loop_
_entity_poly.entity_id
_entity_poly.type
_entity_poly.pdbx_seq_one_letter_code
_entity_poly.pdbx_strand_id
1 'polypeptide(L)'
;RWNIHTMPPRDNSTFGVFGYFWPTYAFDVFPGGFAVERWLPRGHSHSDLIFEYFFADDAEGIEDIVKFSEEVADEDARMCEHVQRNLDAGHYDTGFYSPKWEYPLQVFHGLVREAVGPID
;
A
#
# COMPACT_ATOMS: atom_id res chain seq x y z
N ARG A 1 3.97 0.80 -14.87
CA ARG A 1 3.40 2.16 -14.65
C ARG A 1 3.70 2.52 -13.21
N TRP A 2 4.13 3.75 -12.90
CA TRP A 2 4.61 4.11 -11.56
C TRP A 2 4.11 5.49 -11.11
N ASN A 3 4.03 5.71 -9.79
CA ASN A 3 3.84 7.01 -9.18
C ASN A 3 4.76 7.16 -7.97
N ILE A 4 5.21 8.38 -7.72
CA ILE A 4 6.00 8.74 -6.54
C ILE A 4 5.22 9.84 -5.81
N HIS A 5 4.98 9.62 -4.52
CA HIS A 5 4.39 10.58 -3.62
C HIS A 5 5.43 10.99 -2.59
N THR A 6 5.63 12.30 -2.47
CA THR A 6 6.49 12.89 -1.44
C THR A 6 5.60 13.62 -0.45
N MET A 7 5.57 13.16 0.79
CA MET A 7 4.82 13.83 1.84
C MET A 7 5.74 14.85 2.53
N PRO A 8 5.43 16.17 2.51
CA PRO A 8 6.18 17.10 3.33
C PRO A 8 5.99 16.74 4.81
N PRO A 9 7.02 16.92 5.67
CA PRO A 9 6.88 16.60 7.07
C PRO A 9 5.78 17.46 7.70
N ARG A 10 4.93 16.82 8.52
CA ARG A 10 3.88 17.49 9.30
C ARG A 10 4.02 17.07 10.76
N ASP A 11 4.10 18.06 11.64
CA ASP A 11 4.25 17.85 13.08
C ASP A 11 5.43 16.90 13.38
N ASN A 12 5.17 15.77 14.05
CA ASN A 12 6.16 14.75 14.36
C ASN A 12 6.24 13.64 13.28
N SER A 13 5.63 13.82 12.12
CA SER A 13 5.72 12.84 11.04
C SER A 13 7.07 12.92 10.36
N THR A 14 7.70 11.76 10.19
CA THR A 14 8.91 11.65 9.40
C THR A 14 8.63 12.00 7.93
N PHE A 15 9.51 12.76 7.29
CA PHE A 15 9.48 12.96 5.85
C PHE A 15 9.66 11.60 5.16
N GLY A 16 8.73 11.24 4.28
CA GLY A 16 8.73 9.96 3.59
C GLY A 16 8.45 10.12 2.09
N VAL A 17 9.13 9.30 1.30
CA VAL A 17 8.82 9.11 -0.11
C VAL A 17 8.20 7.73 -0.27
N PHE A 18 6.95 7.68 -0.72
CA PHE A 18 6.28 6.44 -1.11
C PHE A 18 6.25 6.33 -2.63
N GLY A 19 6.70 5.22 -3.17
CA GLY A 19 6.65 4.91 -4.59
C GLY A 19 5.84 3.65 -4.85
N TYR A 20 4.90 3.69 -5.80
CA TYR A 20 4.18 2.50 -6.26
C TYR A 20 4.50 2.18 -7.72
N PHE A 21 4.71 0.90 -7.98
CA PHE A 21 5.04 0.29 -9.27
C PHE A 21 4.04 -0.83 -9.54
N TRP A 22 3.12 -0.54 -10.44
CA TRP A 22 2.18 -1.54 -10.94
C TRP A 22 2.95 -2.77 -11.48
N PRO A 23 2.54 -4.00 -11.12
CA PRO A 23 1.29 -4.33 -10.42
C PRO A 23 1.39 -4.50 -8.90
N THR A 24 2.55 -4.84 -8.37
CA THR A 24 2.66 -5.49 -7.05
C THR A 24 3.82 -4.99 -6.19
N TYR A 25 4.42 -3.86 -6.56
CA TYR A 25 5.63 -3.37 -5.91
C TYR A 25 5.41 -1.96 -5.38
N ALA A 26 5.85 -1.70 -4.16
CA ALA A 26 6.01 -0.36 -3.63
C ALA A 26 7.35 -0.23 -2.90
N PHE A 27 7.73 1.00 -2.59
CA PHE A 27 8.85 1.28 -1.70
C PHE A 27 8.57 2.52 -0.86
N ASP A 28 9.19 2.55 0.30
CA ASP A 28 9.23 3.70 1.19
C ASP A 28 10.67 4.10 1.46
N VAL A 29 10.95 5.40 1.42
CA VAL A 29 12.24 5.95 1.86
C VAL A 29 12.01 6.72 3.15
N PHE A 30 12.79 6.37 4.17
CA PHE A 30 12.78 6.98 5.49
C PHE A 30 14.22 7.33 5.93
N PRO A 31 14.42 8.14 6.99
CA PRO A 31 15.76 8.47 7.47
C PRO A 31 16.57 7.21 7.77
N GLY A 32 17.77 7.14 7.21
CA GLY A 32 18.68 6.00 7.42
C GLY A 32 18.38 4.75 6.59
N GLY A 33 17.35 4.72 5.75
CA GLY A 33 17.05 3.53 4.96
C GLY A 33 15.88 3.61 3.99
N PHE A 34 15.50 2.45 3.47
CA PHE A 34 14.30 2.28 2.67
C PHE A 34 13.70 0.89 2.89
N ALA A 35 12.41 0.74 2.65
CA ALA A 35 11.73 -0.54 2.59
C ALA A 35 11.20 -0.80 1.19
N VAL A 36 11.16 -2.07 0.80
CA VAL A 36 10.44 -2.53 -0.39
C VAL A 36 9.24 -3.33 0.09
N GLU A 37 8.08 -3.01 -0.46
CA GLU A 37 6.84 -3.76 -0.27
C GLU A 37 6.52 -4.59 -1.51
N ARG A 38 6.13 -5.85 -1.29
CA ARG A 38 5.61 -6.71 -2.36
C ARG A 38 4.26 -7.29 -1.98
N TRP A 39 3.28 -7.10 -2.85
CA TRP A 39 1.94 -7.70 -2.74
C TRP A 39 1.87 -8.94 -3.63
N LEU A 40 1.81 -10.12 -3.04
CA LEU A 40 1.82 -11.39 -3.77
C LEU A 40 0.45 -12.07 -3.67
N PRO A 41 -0.41 -11.97 -4.69
CA PRO A 41 -1.71 -12.62 -4.68
C PRO A 41 -1.59 -14.14 -4.55
N ARG A 42 -2.36 -14.73 -3.64
CA ARG A 42 -2.44 -16.19 -3.41
C ARG A 42 -3.79 -16.78 -3.81
N GLY A 43 -4.69 -15.95 -4.32
CA GLY A 43 -6.04 -16.28 -4.75
C GLY A 43 -6.90 -15.03 -4.76
N HIS A 44 -8.21 -15.18 -4.90
CA HIS A 44 -9.14 -14.05 -4.92
C HIS A 44 -9.42 -13.45 -3.53
N SER A 45 -9.10 -14.17 -2.44
CA SER A 45 -9.38 -13.76 -1.05
C SER A 45 -8.13 -13.69 -0.17
N HIS A 46 -6.94 -13.77 -0.76
CA HIS A 46 -5.69 -13.82 0.00
C HIS A 46 -4.52 -13.24 -0.78
N SER A 47 -3.69 -12.46 -0.11
CA SER A 47 -2.45 -11.89 -0.64
C SER A 47 -1.42 -11.84 0.49
N ASP A 48 -0.17 -12.19 0.18
CA ASP A 48 0.94 -11.97 1.10
C ASP A 48 1.45 -10.53 0.90
N LEU A 49 1.68 -9.80 1.99
CA LEU A 49 2.37 -8.51 2.01
C LEU A 49 3.74 -8.73 2.65
N ILE A 50 4.81 -8.52 1.87
CA ILE A 50 6.19 -8.73 2.32
C ILE A 50 6.92 -7.40 2.34
N PHE A 51 7.49 -7.06 3.50
CA PHE A 51 8.41 -5.95 3.66
C PHE A 51 9.85 -6.45 3.70
N GLU A 52 10.73 -5.78 2.97
CA GLU A 52 12.18 -5.93 3.08
C GLU A 52 12.79 -4.58 3.44
N TYR A 53 13.45 -4.51 4.59
CA TYR A 53 14.07 -3.29 5.08
C TYR A 53 15.56 -3.26 4.81
N PHE A 54 16.04 -2.12 4.32
CA PHE A 54 17.45 -1.87 4.02
C PHE A 54 17.88 -0.60 4.75
N PHE A 55 18.86 -0.72 5.63
CA PHE A 55 19.38 0.38 6.44
C PHE A 55 20.84 0.65 6.09
N ALA A 56 21.26 1.91 6.20
CA ALA A 56 22.66 2.27 6.21
C ALA A 56 23.35 1.73 7.48
N ASP A 57 24.66 1.53 7.41
CA ASP A 57 25.45 0.98 8.54
C ASP A 57 25.39 1.86 9.81
N ASP A 58 25.14 3.16 9.64
CA ASP A 58 25.04 4.17 10.70
C ASP A 58 23.59 4.57 11.03
N ALA A 59 22.60 3.80 10.57
CA ALA A 59 21.19 4.09 10.86
C ALA A 59 20.86 3.91 12.36
N GLU A 60 20.14 4.88 12.91
CA GLU A 60 19.65 4.87 14.30
C GLU A 60 18.13 4.62 14.33
N GLY A 61 17.61 4.13 15.45
CA GLY A 61 16.15 3.95 15.64
C GLY A 61 15.52 2.85 14.78
N ILE A 62 16.32 1.91 14.27
CA ILE A 62 15.88 0.82 13.37
C ILE A 62 14.67 0.07 13.93
N GLU A 63 14.73 -0.35 15.20
CA GLU A 63 13.66 -1.13 15.83
C GLU A 63 12.34 -0.35 15.89
N ASP A 64 12.40 0.95 16.23
CA ASP A 64 11.21 1.81 16.27
C ASP A 64 10.63 2.04 14.88
N ILE A 65 11.47 2.19 13.85
CA ILE A 65 11.04 2.35 12.45
C ILE A 65 10.32 1.09 11.96
N VAL A 66 10.92 -0.09 12.17
CA VAL A 66 10.33 -1.37 11.74
C VAL A 66 9.02 -1.60 12.48
N LYS A 67 9.00 -1.43 13.80
CA LYS A 67 7.79 -1.62 14.60
C LYS A 67 6.66 -0.69 14.17
N PHE A 68 6.95 0.58 13.91
CA PHE A 68 5.95 1.53 13.41
C PHE A 68 5.42 1.11 12.03
N SER A 69 6.30 0.70 11.13
CA SER A 69 5.91 0.22 9.80
C SER A 69 5.03 -1.03 9.87
N GLU A 70 5.34 -1.98 10.75
CA GLU A 70 4.52 -3.18 10.98
C GLU A 70 3.14 -2.83 11.56
N GLU A 71 3.07 -1.89 12.51
CA GLU A 71 1.79 -1.45 13.10
C GLU A 71 0.85 -0.85 12.05
N VAL A 72 1.38 0.01 11.17
CA VAL A 72 0.62 0.62 10.07
C VAL A 72 0.20 -0.43 9.04
N ALA A 73 1.10 -1.35 8.65
CA ALA A 73 0.78 -2.42 7.72
C ALA A 73 -0.33 -3.35 8.25
N ASP A 74 -0.31 -3.63 9.54
CA ASP A 74 -1.36 -4.40 10.23
C ASP A 74 -2.71 -3.67 10.23
N GLU A 75 -2.72 -2.33 10.35
CA GLU A 75 -3.94 -1.52 10.23
C GLU A 75 -4.54 -1.63 8.84
N ASP A 76 -3.72 -1.48 7.79
CA ASP A 76 -4.16 -1.59 6.40
C ASP A 76 -4.68 -3.00 6.08
N ALA A 77 -4.00 -4.04 6.56
CA ALA A 77 -4.43 -5.42 6.40
C ALA A 77 -5.81 -5.66 7.03
N ARG A 78 -6.01 -5.21 8.28
CA ARG A 78 -7.32 -5.32 8.96
C ARG A 78 -8.45 -4.61 8.21
N MET A 79 -8.16 -3.45 7.62
CA MET A 79 -9.13 -2.70 6.82
C MET A 79 -9.50 -3.44 5.53
N CYS A 80 -8.50 -3.95 4.79
CA CYS A 80 -8.71 -4.76 3.60
C CYS A 80 -9.54 -6.02 3.90
N GLU A 81 -9.24 -6.72 4.98
CA GLU A 81 -9.99 -7.90 5.42
C GLU A 81 -11.44 -7.57 5.79
N HIS A 82 -11.69 -6.41 6.39
CA HIS A 82 -13.04 -5.96 6.68
C HIS A 82 -13.83 -5.63 5.40
N VAL A 83 -13.19 -4.96 4.44
CA VAL A 83 -13.75 -4.68 3.12
C VAL A 83 -14.12 -5.99 2.40
N GLN A 84 -13.20 -6.95 2.34
CA GLN A 84 -13.43 -8.25 1.70
C GLN A 84 -14.59 -9.01 2.34
N ARG A 85 -14.65 -9.08 3.68
CA ARG A 85 -15.77 -9.73 4.38
C ARG A 85 -17.12 -9.10 4.06
N ASN A 86 -17.18 -7.78 3.91
CA ASN A 86 -18.43 -7.09 3.58
C ASN A 86 -18.85 -7.31 2.11
N LEU A 87 -17.88 -7.39 1.19
CA LEU A 87 -18.12 -7.78 -0.20
C LEU A 87 -18.67 -9.21 -0.27
N ASP A 88 -18.03 -10.16 0.40
CA ASP A 88 -18.44 -11.57 0.43
C ASP A 88 -19.83 -11.75 1.08
N ALA A 89 -20.18 -10.92 2.07
CA ALA A 89 -21.49 -10.89 2.70
C ALA A 89 -22.58 -10.23 1.83
N GLY A 90 -22.23 -9.63 0.69
CA GLY A 90 -23.15 -8.93 -0.20
C GLY A 90 -23.70 -7.63 0.40
N HIS A 91 -22.99 -7.00 1.34
CA HIS A 91 -23.39 -5.70 1.87
C HIS A 91 -23.31 -4.59 0.82
N TYR A 92 -22.40 -4.73 -0.14
CA TYR A 92 -22.29 -3.90 -1.33
C TYR A 92 -21.52 -4.66 -2.41
N ASP A 93 -21.64 -4.19 -3.65
CA ASP A 93 -20.90 -4.71 -4.83
C ASP A 93 -19.96 -3.65 -5.40
N THR A 94 -20.35 -2.37 -5.35
CA THR A 94 -19.52 -1.23 -5.79
C THR A 94 -19.72 -0.01 -4.88
N GLY A 95 -18.79 0.94 -4.96
CA GLY A 95 -18.83 2.20 -4.22
C GLY A 95 -18.41 3.39 -5.07
N PHE A 96 -18.61 4.60 -4.55
CA PHE A 96 -18.19 5.84 -5.19
C PHE A 96 -16.82 6.28 -4.65
N TYR A 97 -15.89 6.64 -5.55
CA TYR A 97 -14.64 7.28 -5.15
C TYR A 97 -14.88 8.74 -4.78
N SER A 98 -14.21 9.18 -3.73
CA SER A 98 -13.99 10.59 -3.43
C SER A 98 -13.18 11.25 -4.54
N PRO A 99 -13.73 12.24 -5.28
CA PRO A 99 -12.99 12.92 -6.33
C PRO A 99 -11.75 13.69 -5.81
N LYS A 100 -11.74 14.00 -4.51
CA LYS A 100 -10.65 14.74 -3.86
C LYS A 100 -9.50 13.83 -3.41
N TRP A 101 -9.81 12.64 -2.91
CA TRP A 101 -8.83 11.82 -2.19
C TRP A 101 -8.52 10.48 -2.88
N GLU A 102 -9.42 9.96 -3.71
CA GLU A 102 -9.36 8.58 -4.20
C GLU A 102 -9.12 8.48 -5.72
N TYR A 103 -8.66 9.57 -6.35
CA TYR A 103 -8.23 9.54 -7.76
C TYR A 103 -7.21 8.42 -8.07
N PRO A 104 -6.20 8.13 -7.21
CA PRO A 104 -5.29 7.02 -7.47
C PRO A 104 -5.98 5.65 -7.55
N LEU A 105 -7.05 5.41 -6.79
CA LEU A 105 -7.82 4.15 -6.86
C LEU A 105 -8.55 4.01 -8.20
N GLN A 106 -9.10 5.12 -8.72
CA GLN A 106 -9.68 5.13 -10.06
C GLN A 106 -8.65 4.74 -11.13
N VAL A 107 -7.42 5.26 -11.01
CA VAL A 107 -6.31 4.91 -11.91
C VAL A 107 -5.96 3.44 -11.76
N PHE A 108 -5.75 2.95 -10.54
CA PHE A 108 -5.43 1.54 -10.25
C PHE A 108 -6.46 0.58 -10.85
N HIS A 109 -7.76 0.80 -10.62
CA HIS A 109 -8.80 -0.04 -11.21
C HIS A 109 -8.86 0.06 -12.75
N GLY A 110 -8.45 1.20 -13.32
CA GLY A 110 -8.23 1.32 -14.76
C GLY A 110 -7.08 0.42 -15.25
N LEU A 111 -5.96 0.36 -14.50
CA LEU A 111 -4.84 -0.54 -14.79
C LEU A 111 -5.25 -2.00 -14.74
N VAL A 112 -6.02 -2.38 -13.71
CA VAL A 112 -6.57 -3.74 -13.57
C VAL A 112 -7.42 -4.09 -14.79
N ARG A 113 -8.42 -3.26 -15.14
CA ARG A 113 -9.31 -3.52 -16.29
C ARG A 113 -8.56 -3.67 -17.60
N GLU A 114 -7.53 -2.85 -17.83
CA GLU A 114 -6.70 -2.96 -19.03
C GLU A 114 -5.88 -4.26 -19.04
N ALA A 115 -5.36 -4.67 -17.88
CA ALA A 115 -4.52 -5.86 -17.76
C ALA A 115 -5.31 -7.18 -17.87
N VAL A 116 -6.53 -7.23 -17.31
CA VAL A 116 -7.35 -8.46 -17.28
C VAL A 116 -8.36 -8.55 -18.43
N GLY A 117 -8.61 -7.44 -19.13
CA GLY A 117 -9.63 -7.36 -20.18
C GLY A 117 -11.05 -7.21 -19.61
N PRO A 118 -12.08 -7.30 -20.47
CA PRO A 118 -13.47 -7.25 -20.02
C PRO A 118 -13.75 -8.42 -19.05
N ILE A 119 -14.41 -8.10 -17.95
CA ILE A 119 -14.95 -9.08 -17.01
C ILE A 119 -16.40 -9.30 -17.45
N ASP A 120 -16.73 -10.53 -17.86
CA ASP A 120 -18.09 -10.96 -18.25
C ASP A 120 -19.08 -10.89 -17.08
#